data_AF-L5LJD0-F1
#
_entry.id   AF-L5LJD0-F1
#
_cell.length_a   1.000
_cell.length_b   1.000
_cell.length_c   1.000
_cell.angle_alpha   90.00
_cell.angle_beta   90.00
_cell.angle_gamma   90.00
#
_symmetry.space_group_name_H-M   'P 1'
#
loop_
_entity.id
_entity.type
_entity.pdbx_description
1 polymer ?
#
loop_
_entity_poly.entity_id
_entity_poly.type
_entity_poly.pdbx_seq_one_letter_code
_entity_poly.pdbx_strand_id
1 'polypeptide(L)'
;MVSRKALAALLVVHVAALLASQTEAFVPIFTHSELQRMQEKERNKEQKKSLGEQQQSEEVGPLDPEELTEEEDNQVIKFCQAKQKAALLELLHELYNFLAIQAGNFECGNPEKLKSKCIPVAEAQEYVANVTGSSTAKFEAALTWILSSNKDVGICLKGEDPSELVTTVDKVVCLESARPRMGVGCRLSRALLTAVTHVLIFFWCLAFLWGLLIFLKYRWRKLEEEEQAMYEMVKKIIDVVQDHYVDWEQDMERYPYVGILHVRDTLIPPQSRRRMKRVWDRAVEFLASNESRIQTESHRVAGEDMLVWRWTKPSFFSDSER
;
A
#
# COMPACT_ATOMS: atom_id res chain seq x y z
N MET A 1 -14.85 9.12 19.07
CA MET A 1 -15.07 9.32 17.62
C MET A 1 -13.75 9.70 16.98
N VAL A 2 -13.11 8.81 16.22
CA VAL A 2 -11.86 9.11 15.53
C VAL A 2 -12.15 10.14 14.43
N SER A 3 -11.39 11.24 14.42
CA SER A 3 -11.53 12.30 13.40
C SER A 3 -11.40 11.71 11.99
N ARG A 4 -12.24 12.16 11.04
CA ARG A 4 -12.18 11.72 9.63
C ARG A 4 -10.77 11.87 9.03
N LYS A 5 -10.00 12.84 9.51
CA LYS A 5 -8.60 13.05 9.10
C LYS A 5 -7.65 11.96 9.60
N ALA A 6 -7.87 11.43 10.80
CA ALA A 6 -7.08 10.35 11.38
C ALA A 6 -7.38 9.01 10.70
N LEU A 7 -8.63 8.75 10.33
CA LEU A 7 -8.99 7.58 9.52
C LEU A 7 -8.36 7.62 8.13
N ALA A 8 -8.35 8.78 7.47
CA ALA A 8 -7.70 8.95 6.17
C ALA A 8 -6.18 8.73 6.27
N ALA A 9 -5.52 9.30 7.29
CA ALA A 9 -4.09 9.10 7.51
C ALA A 9 -3.75 7.63 7.79
N LEU A 10 -4.54 6.94 8.62
CA LEU A 10 -4.36 5.51 8.89
C LEU A 10 -4.54 4.66 7.64
N LEU A 11 -5.51 4.98 6.78
CA LEU A 11 -5.68 4.29 5.49
C LEU A 11 -4.49 4.50 4.56
N VAL A 12 -3.95 5.72 4.48
CA VAL A 12 -2.76 6.01 3.67
C VAL A 12 -1.54 5.26 4.21
N VAL A 13 -1.33 5.26 5.52
CA VAL A 13 -0.24 4.50 6.16
C VAL A 13 -0.42 2.99 5.93
N HIS A 14 -1.66 2.48 5.99
CA HIS A 14 -1.91 1.06 5.79
C HIS A 14 -1.70 0.64 4.33
N VAL A 15 -2.12 1.48 3.38
CA VAL A 15 -1.86 1.27 1.95
C VAL A 15 -0.36 1.38 1.65
N ALA A 16 0.34 2.35 2.22
CA ALA A 16 1.80 2.46 2.09
C ALA A 16 2.54 1.24 2.67
N ALA A 17 2.08 0.73 3.82
CA ALA A 17 2.63 -0.49 4.43
C ALA A 17 2.36 -1.74 3.58
N LEU A 18 1.16 -1.87 2.99
CA LEU A 18 0.82 -2.98 2.08
C LEU A 18 1.61 -2.91 0.76
N LEU A 19 1.89 -1.70 0.28
CA LEU A 19 2.74 -1.49 -0.89
C LEU A 19 4.21 -1.80 -0.58
N ALA A 20 4.70 -1.39 0.60
CA ALA A 20 6.05 -1.72 1.05
C ALA A 20 6.25 -3.24 1.22
N SER A 21 5.28 -3.95 1.81
CA SER A 21 5.36 -5.42 1.98
C SER A 21 5.35 -6.21 0.67
N GLN A 22 4.83 -5.62 -0.43
CA GLN A 22 4.85 -6.25 -1.76
C GLN A 22 6.22 -6.12 -2.46
N THR A 23 7.00 -5.10 -2.15
CA THR A 23 8.30 -4.85 -2.82
C THR A 23 9.44 -5.75 -2.35
N GLU A 24 9.31 -6.41 -1.19
CA GLU A 24 10.31 -7.34 -0.67
C GLU A 24 10.30 -8.72 -1.36
N ALA A 25 9.35 -9.00 -2.26
CA ALA A 25 9.29 -10.26 -3.00
C ALA A 25 10.19 -10.28 -4.27
N PHE A 26 10.96 -9.21 -4.54
CA PHE A 26 11.92 -9.17 -5.64
C PHE A 26 13.36 -9.47 -5.13
N VAL A 27 13.59 -10.70 -4.67
CA VAL A 27 14.90 -11.16 -4.13
C VAL A 27 15.52 -12.22 -5.07
N PRO A 28 16.83 -12.15 -5.33
CA PRO A 28 17.38 -12.37 -6.67
C PRO A 28 17.65 -13.84 -6.98
N ILE A 29 17.68 -14.20 -8.26
CA ILE A 29 17.82 -15.55 -8.87
C ILE A 29 19.16 -16.30 -8.50
N PHE A 30 19.92 -15.80 -7.53
CA PHE A 30 21.35 -16.05 -7.39
C PHE A 30 21.80 -17.44 -6.91
N THR A 31 20.98 -18.27 -6.25
CA THR A 31 21.48 -19.53 -5.64
C THR A 31 21.51 -20.73 -6.58
N HIS A 32 20.63 -20.82 -7.59
CA HIS A 32 20.75 -21.84 -8.65
C HIS A 32 22.11 -21.74 -9.35
N SER A 33 22.66 -20.53 -9.44
CA SER A 33 23.98 -20.30 -10.02
C SER A 33 25.10 -20.97 -9.22
N GLU A 34 25.00 -21.11 -7.89
CA GLU A 34 26.08 -21.66 -7.06
C GLU A 34 26.18 -23.19 -7.18
N LEU A 35 25.06 -23.91 -7.09
CA LEU A 35 25.05 -25.37 -7.32
C LEU A 35 25.45 -25.69 -8.77
N GLN A 36 24.94 -24.91 -9.73
CA GLN A 36 25.31 -25.03 -11.14
C GLN A 36 26.79 -24.68 -11.39
N ARG A 37 27.34 -23.66 -10.72
CA ARG A 37 28.77 -23.32 -10.75
C ARG A 37 29.61 -24.44 -10.14
N MET A 38 29.18 -25.06 -9.05
CA MET A 38 29.87 -26.21 -8.46
C MET A 38 29.87 -27.40 -9.42
N GLN A 39 28.73 -27.72 -10.04
CA GLN A 39 28.62 -28.80 -11.01
C GLN A 39 29.42 -28.53 -12.30
N GLU A 40 29.42 -27.29 -12.80
CA GLU A 40 30.20 -26.87 -13.96
C GLU A 40 31.70 -26.86 -13.66
N LYS A 41 32.10 -26.46 -12.45
CA LYS A 41 33.48 -26.54 -11.98
C LYS A 41 33.95 -27.99 -11.86
N GLU A 42 33.13 -28.89 -11.33
CA GLU A 42 33.47 -30.32 -11.27
C GLU A 42 33.52 -30.94 -12.68
N ARG A 43 32.56 -30.64 -13.58
CA ARG A 43 32.60 -31.08 -14.99
C ARG A 43 33.85 -30.60 -15.71
N ASN A 44 34.23 -29.34 -15.54
CA ASN A 44 35.46 -28.78 -16.10
C ASN A 44 36.72 -29.42 -15.50
N LYS A 45 36.67 -29.86 -14.25
CA LYS A 45 37.77 -30.56 -13.57
C LYS A 45 37.91 -32.00 -14.06
N GLU A 46 36.80 -32.69 -14.30
CA GLU A 46 36.75 -34.01 -14.95
C GLU A 46 37.31 -33.94 -16.37
N GLN A 47 36.88 -32.97 -17.19
CA GLN A 47 37.42 -32.76 -18.55
C GLN A 47 38.92 -32.45 -18.57
N LYS A 48 39.42 -31.65 -17.62
CA LYS A 48 40.86 -31.36 -17.50
C LYS A 48 41.66 -32.60 -17.09
N LYS A 49 41.10 -33.47 -16.25
CA LYS A 49 41.73 -34.73 -15.85
C LYS A 49 41.80 -35.73 -16.99
N SER A 50 40.72 -35.90 -17.75
CA SER A 50 40.71 -36.79 -18.92
C SER A 50 41.70 -36.34 -20.00
N LEU A 51 41.89 -35.02 -20.17
CA LEU A 51 42.87 -34.48 -21.13
C LEU A 51 44.32 -34.72 -20.68
N GLY A 52 44.58 -34.68 -19.36
CA GLY A 52 45.90 -34.93 -18.78
C GLY A 52 46.30 -36.42 -18.80
N GLU A 53 45.36 -37.33 -18.53
CA GLU A 53 45.59 -38.79 -18.61
C GLU A 53 45.92 -39.26 -20.04
N GLN A 54 45.38 -38.57 -21.05
CA GLN A 54 45.72 -38.79 -22.46
C GLN A 54 47.14 -38.35 -22.81
N GLN A 55 47.63 -37.23 -22.23
CA GLN A 55 48.99 -36.75 -22.45
C GLN A 55 50.06 -37.58 -21.70
N GLN A 56 49.74 -38.07 -20.51
CA GLN A 56 50.65 -38.88 -19.70
C GLN A 56 50.87 -40.30 -20.26
N SER A 57 49.92 -40.82 -21.05
CA SER A 57 50.07 -42.12 -21.74
C SER A 57 50.98 -42.09 -22.97
N GLU A 58 51.32 -40.90 -23.51
CA GLU A 58 52.25 -40.74 -24.64
C GLU A 58 53.72 -40.59 -24.21
N GLU A 59 53.98 -40.39 -22.91
CA GLU A 59 55.32 -40.11 -22.37
C GLU A 59 55.64 -41.07 -21.20
N VAL A 60 55.96 -42.35 -21.49
CA VAL A 60 56.48 -43.27 -20.46
C VAL A 60 57.77 -43.94 -20.96
N GLY A 61 58.91 -43.49 -20.40
CA GLY A 61 60.20 -44.18 -20.44
C GLY A 61 60.44 -44.99 -19.15
N PRO A 62 61.34 -45.99 -19.16
CA PRO A 62 61.39 -47.02 -18.12
C PRO A 62 62.08 -46.52 -16.83
N LEU A 63 61.32 -46.39 -15.74
CA LEU A 63 61.81 -46.23 -14.37
C LEU A 63 60.92 -46.98 -13.36
N ASP A 64 61.43 -47.16 -12.14
CA ASP A 64 61.20 -48.29 -11.23
C ASP A 64 59.75 -48.65 -10.83
N PRO A 65 59.46 -49.95 -10.56
CA PRO A 65 58.09 -50.46 -10.36
C PRO A 65 57.37 -50.02 -9.08
N GLU A 66 58.07 -49.47 -8.09
CA GLU A 66 57.53 -49.21 -6.74
C GLU A 66 57.04 -47.77 -6.56
N GLU A 67 57.46 -46.84 -7.43
CA GLU A 67 57.04 -45.42 -7.41
C GLU A 67 55.87 -45.13 -8.37
N LEU A 68 55.73 -45.94 -9.43
CA LEU A 68 54.63 -45.87 -10.41
C LEU A 68 53.26 -46.27 -9.84
N THR A 69 53.23 -47.23 -8.91
CA THR A 69 51.99 -47.75 -8.33
C THR A 69 51.33 -46.76 -7.38
N GLU A 70 52.12 -45.99 -6.62
CA GLU A 70 51.59 -44.99 -5.69
C GLU A 70 50.96 -43.78 -6.41
N GLU A 71 51.55 -43.33 -7.53
CA GLU A 71 51.00 -42.23 -8.33
C GLU A 71 49.72 -42.63 -9.08
N GLU A 72 49.70 -43.82 -9.69
CA GLU A 72 48.52 -44.38 -10.35
C GLU A 72 47.38 -44.60 -9.36
N ASP A 73 47.65 -45.20 -8.19
CA ASP A 73 46.64 -45.42 -7.15
C ASP A 73 46.08 -44.08 -6.64
N ASN A 74 46.92 -43.07 -6.42
CA ASN A 74 46.47 -41.74 -5.99
C ASN A 74 45.65 -41.02 -7.07
N GLN A 75 45.95 -41.24 -8.35
CA GLN A 75 45.21 -40.68 -9.47
C GLN A 75 43.82 -41.33 -9.62
N VAL A 76 43.75 -42.65 -9.49
CA VAL A 76 42.50 -43.44 -9.46
C VAL A 76 41.63 -43.04 -8.27
N ILE A 77 42.20 -42.90 -7.07
CA ILE A 77 41.47 -42.42 -5.87
C ILE A 77 40.87 -41.03 -6.13
N LYS A 78 41.65 -40.10 -6.67
CA LYS A 78 41.16 -38.75 -6.99
C LYS A 78 40.07 -38.77 -8.08
N PHE A 79 40.13 -39.69 -9.04
CA PHE A 79 39.11 -39.84 -10.09
C PHE A 79 37.80 -40.39 -9.54
N CYS A 80 37.87 -41.46 -8.73
CA CYS A 80 36.72 -42.03 -8.03
C CYS A 80 36.04 -41.00 -7.11
N GLN A 81 36.81 -40.19 -6.39
CA GLN A 81 36.28 -39.11 -5.57
C GLN A 81 35.56 -38.01 -6.38
N ALA A 82 36.07 -37.67 -7.57
CA ALA A 82 35.43 -36.68 -8.44
C ALA A 82 34.08 -37.21 -8.95
N LYS A 83 34.06 -38.45 -9.43
CA LYS A 83 32.84 -39.12 -9.92
C LYS A 83 31.78 -39.26 -8.83
N GLN A 84 32.18 -39.58 -7.60
CA GLN A 84 31.27 -39.65 -6.46
C GLN A 84 30.69 -38.28 -6.09
N LYS A 85 31.51 -37.22 -6.16
CA LYS A 85 31.05 -35.83 -5.96
C LYS A 85 30.10 -35.38 -7.06
N ALA A 86 30.34 -35.74 -8.32
CA ALA A 86 29.44 -35.44 -9.42
C ALA A 86 28.06 -36.09 -9.23
N ALA A 87 28.03 -37.39 -8.89
CA ALA A 87 26.79 -38.11 -8.60
C ALA A 87 26.04 -37.53 -7.39
N LEU A 88 26.76 -37.08 -6.37
CA LEU A 88 26.17 -36.39 -5.21
C LEU A 88 25.52 -35.06 -5.60
N LEU A 89 26.21 -34.26 -6.42
CA LEU A 89 25.69 -32.97 -6.89
C LEU A 89 24.46 -33.13 -7.78
N GLU A 90 24.45 -34.15 -8.65
CA GLU A 90 23.31 -34.48 -9.49
C GLU A 90 22.08 -34.86 -8.65
N LEU A 91 22.26 -35.68 -7.62
CA LEU A 91 21.21 -36.04 -6.66
C LEU A 91 20.62 -34.81 -5.96
N LEU A 92 21.50 -33.93 -5.46
CA LEU A 92 21.11 -32.70 -4.77
C LEU A 92 20.39 -31.73 -5.71
N HIS A 93 20.80 -31.66 -6.98
CA HIS A 93 20.17 -30.81 -7.98
C HIS A 93 18.74 -31.26 -8.26
N GLU A 94 18.52 -32.56 -8.43
CA GLU A 94 17.19 -33.11 -8.71
C GLU A 94 16.26 -32.96 -7.50
N LEU A 95 16.77 -33.23 -6.30
CA LEU A 95 16.04 -32.97 -5.06
C LEU A 95 15.65 -31.49 -4.94
N TYR A 96 16.59 -30.57 -5.19
CA TYR A 96 16.31 -29.14 -5.15
C TYR A 96 15.23 -28.74 -6.15
N ASN A 97 15.30 -29.24 -7.40
CA ASN A 97 14.31 -28.92 -8.43
C ASN A 97 12.91 -29.37 -8.03
N PHE A 98 12.77 -30.59 -7.50
CA PHE A 98 11.51 -31.11 -7.00
C PHE A 98 10.93 -30.24 -5.87
N LEU A 99 11.73 -29.96 -4.83
CA LEU A 99 11.31 -29.14 -3.70
C LEU A 99 10.97 -27.70 -4.14
N ALA A 100 11.69 -27.14 -5.11
CA ALA A 100 11.46 -25.80 -5.63
C ALA A 100 10.15 -25.71 -6.43
N ILE A 101 9.84 -26.71 -7.25
CA ILE A 101 8.59 -26.78 -8.03
C ILE A 101 7.40 -26.88 -7.07
N GLN A 102 7.48 -27.77 -6.09
CA GLN A 102 6.36 -27.98 -5.16
C GLN A 102 6.09 -26.78 -4.27
N ALA A 103 7.14 -26.12 -3.77
CA ALA A 103 6.96 -24.85 -3.05
C ALA A 103 6.38 -23.76 -3.96
N GLY A 104 6.77 -23.72 -5.23
CA GLY A 104 6.20 -22.80 -6.23
C GLY A 104 4.73 -23.06 -6.51
N ASN A 105 4.33 -24.32 -6.65
CA ASN A 105 2.94 -24.73 -6.84
C ASN A 105 2.07 -24.37 -5.62
N PHE A 106 2.60 -24.57 -4.41
CA PHE A 106 1.93 -24.19 -3.17
C PHE A 106 1.63 -22.69 -3.11
N GLU A 107 2.61 -21.84 -3.44
CA GLU A 107 2.42 -20.38 -3.47
C GLU A 107 1.47 -19.91 -4.59
N CYS A 108 1.33 -20.69 -5.66
CA CYS A 108 0.52 -20.37 -6.82
C CYS A 108 -0.93 -20.90 -6.76
N GLY A 109 -1.40 -21.28 -5.56
CA GLY A 109 -2.78 -21.74 -5.35
C GLY A 109 -2.91 -23.24 -5.06
N ASN A 110 -1.79 -23.93 -4.83
CA ASN A 110 -1.73 -25.31 -4.33
C ASN A 110 -2.59 -26.31 -5.12
N PRO A 111 -2.29 -26.54 -6.41
CA PRO A 111 -3.07 -27.46 -7.25
C PRO A 111 -3.06 -28.89 -6.71
N GLU A 112 -2.00 -29.28 -6.02
CA GLU A 112 -1.79 -30.63 -5.48
C GLU A 112 -2.31 -30.81 -4.05
N LYS A 113 -2.96 -29.79 -3.46
CA LYS A 113 -3.53 -29.81 -2.10
C LYS A 113 -2.52 -30.25 -1.02
N LEU A 114 -1.27 -29.84 -1.15
CA LEU A 114 -0.27 -30.04 -0.10
C LEU A 114 -0.76 -29.39 1.19
N LYS A 115 -0.63 -30.08 2.33
CA LYS A 115 -1.03 -29.55 3.64
C LYS A 115 -0.14 -28.41 4.10
N SER A 116 1.13 -28.40 3.67
CA SER A 116 2.13 -27.42 4.05
C SER A 116 3.21 -27.30 2.97
N LYS A 117 4.00 -26.23 3.03
CA LYS A 117 5.18 -26.02 2.17
C LYS A 117 6.29 -27.04 2.42
N CYS A 118 6.29 -27.68 3.59
CA CYS A 118 7.22 -28.73 3.97
C CYS A 118 6.82 -30.08 3.35
N ILE A 119 7.79 -30.77 2.75
CA ILE A 119 7.61 -32.10 2.14
C ILE A 119 8.26 -33.16 3.05
N PRO A 120 7.55 -34.23 3.42
CA PRO A 120 8.12 -35.31 4.23
C PRO A 120 9.36 -35.93 3.58
N VAL A 121 10.36 -36.31 4.38
CA VAL A 121 11.59 -36.93 3.88
C VAL A 121 11.30 -38.21 3.07
N ALA A 122 10.33 -39.01 3.50
CA ALA A 122 9.93 -40.23 2.80
C ALA A 122 9.47 -39.97 1.36
N GLU A 123 8.67 -38.92 1.13
CA GLU A 123 8.15 -38.57 -0.20
C GLU A 123 9.28 -38.05 -1.11
N ALA A 124 10.17 -37.22 -0.57
CA ALA A 124 11.33 -36.72 -1.31
C ALA A 124 12.30 -37.85 -1.67
N GLN A 125 12.51 -38.81 -0.76
CA GLN A 125 13.36 -39.96 -0.99
C GLN A 125 12.80 -40.87 -2.08
N GLU A 126 11.48 -41.13 -2.07
CA GLU A 126 10.81 -41.93 -3.10
C GLU A 126 10.96 -41.31 -4.49
N TYR A 127 10.76 -39.99 -4.60
CA TYR A 127 10.94 -39.26 -5.85
C TYR A 127 12.37 -39.38 -6.39
N VAL A 128 13.36 -39.10 -5.55
CA VAL A 128 14.77 -39.12 -5.96
C VAL A 128 15.25 -40.54 -6.29
N ALA A 129 14.76 -41.57 -5.58
CA ALA A 129 15.02 -42.96 -5.89
C ALA A 129 14.49 -43.35 -7.28
N ASN A 130 13.31 -42.84 -7.67
CA ASN A 130 12.71 -43.11 -8.97
C ASN A 130 13.47 -42.43 -10.13
N VAL A 131 13.93 -41.17 -9.94
CA VAL A 131 14.58 -40.40 -11.01
C VAL A 131 16.05 -40.78 -11.19
N THR A 132 16.81 -40.87 -10.10
CA THR A 132 18.27 -41.06 -10.14
C THR A 132 18.67 -42.53 -9.92
N GLY A 133 17.74 -43.41 -9.51
CA GLY A 133 18.07 -44.79 -9.12
C GLY A 133 18.97 -44.85 -7.87
N SER A 134 18.97 -43.80 -7.04
CA SER A 134 19.86 -43.68 -5.89
C SER A 134 19.41 -44.58 -4.73
N SER A 135 20.37 -45.21 -4.05
CA SER A 135 20.09 -45.94 -2.81
C SER A 135 19.85 -44.98 -1.64
N THR A 136 19.09 -45.45 -0.64
CA THR A 136 18.86 -44.74 0.64
C THR A 136 20.15 -44.23 1.28
N ALA A 137 21.21 -45.05 1.26
CA ALA A 137 22.51 -44.67 1.81
C ALA A 137 23.14 -43.45 1.09
N LYS A 138 22.95 -43.32 -0.23
CA LYS A 138 23.44 -42.14 -0.98
C LYS A 138 22.64 -40.88 -0.63
N PHE A 139 21.34 -41.04 -0.38
CA PHE A 139 20.46 -39.94 0.03
C PHE A 139 20.81 -39.45 1.44
N GLU A 140 20.98 -40.36 2.41
CA GLU A 140 21.44 -40.00 3.77
C GLU A 140 22.85 -39.38 3.76
N ALA A 141 23.76 -39.89 2.94
CA ALA A 141 25.07 -39.28 2.73
C ALA A 141 24.96 -37.85 2.15
N ALA A 142 23.94 -37.58 1.34
CA ALA A 142 23.68 -36.24 0.84
C ALA A 142 23.14 -35.30 1.92
N LEU A 143 22.20 -35.77 2.76
CA LEU A 143 21.67 -34.97 3.87
C LEU A 143 22.75 -34.66 4.91
N THR A 144 23.59 -35.64 5.27
CA THR A 144 24.76 -35.43 6.15
C THR A 144 25.76 -34.45 5.54
N TRP A 145 25.97 -34.47 4.22
CA TRP A 145 26.81 -33.48 3.54
C TRP A 145 26.21 -32.08 3.64
N ILE A 146 24.90 -31.89 3.46
CA ILE A 146 24.26 -30.58 3.61
C ILE A 146 24.45 -30.05 5.05
N LEU A 147 24.22 -30.88 6.06
CA LEU A 147 24.38 -30.52 7.47
C LEU A 147 25.83 -30.11 7.81
N SER A 148 26.82 -30.79 7.24
CA SER A 148 28.24 -30.54 7.53
C SER A 148 28.87 -29.40 6.70
N SER A 149 28.31 -29.10 5.52
CA SER A 149 28.95 -28.22 4.54
C SER A 149 28.80 -26.72 4.85
N ASN A 150 27.89 -26.32 5.77
CA ASN A 150 27.56 -24.91 6.11
C ASN A 150 27.47 -24.00 4.86
N LYS A 151 26.92 -24.56 3.78
CA LYS A 151 26.70 -23.90 2.50
C LYS A 151 25.21 -23.84 2.25
N ASP A 152 24.74 -22.69 1.79
CA ASP A 152 23.33 -22.51 1.45
C ASP A 152 23.03 -23.14 0.08
N VAL A 153 22.68 -24.43 0.10
CA VAL A 153 22.30 -25.20 -1.09
C VAL A 153 20.88 -24.85 -1.54
N GLY A 154 20.14 -24.06 -0.76
CA GLY A 154 18.74 -23.74 -0.99
C GLY A 154 17.77 -24.86 -0.60
N ILE A 155 18.25 -25.89 0.09
CA ILE A 155 17.45 -26.97 0.70
C ILE A 155 17.52 -26.77 2.22
N CYS A 156 16.36 -26.52 2.84
CA CYS A 156 16.20 -26.35 4.27
C CYS A 156 15.73 -27.67 4.90
N LEU A 157 16.47 -28.15 5.89
CA LEU A 157 16.16 -29.33 6.69
C LEU A 157 15.39 -28.88 7.94
N LYS A 158 14.15 -29.34 8.11
CA LYS A 158 13.30 -28.98 9.25
C LYS A 158 13.02 -30.20 10.11
N GLY A 159 13.25 -30.02 11.42
CA GLY A 159 12.89 -31.01 12.44
C GLY A 159 11.43 -30.91 12.86
N GLU A 160 11.06 -31.74 13.84
CA GLU A 160 9.74 -31.75 14.48
C GLU A 160 9.41 -30.37 15.08
N ASP A 161 10.41 -29.74 15.71
CA ASP A 161 10.30 -28.40 16.27
C ASP A 161 10.97 -27.36 15.37
N PRO A 162 10.25 -26.31 14.92
CA PRO A 162 10.78 -25.30 14.00
C PRO A 162 11.84 -24.36 14.61
N SER A 163 12.14 -24.49 15.91
CA SER A 163 13.08 -23.62 16.64
C SER A 163 14.41 -24.29 16.99
N GLU A 164 14.54 -25.61 16.82
CA GLU A 164 15.78 -26.35 17.10
C GLU A 164 16.57 -26.57 15.80
N LEU A 165 17.86 -26.24 15.81
CA LEU A 165 18.74 -26.46 14.67
C LEU A 165 19.03 -27.96 14.55
N VAL A 166 18.68 -28.57 13.42
CA VAL A 166 18.84 -30.01 13.22
C VAL A 166 20.32 -30.36 13.08
N THR A 167 20.86 -31.13 14.03
CA THR A 167 22.27 -31.58 14.01
C THR A 167 22.46 -33.01 13.51
N THR A 168 21.39 -33.80 13.39
CA THR A 168 21.42 -35.23 13.01
C THR A 168 20.33 -35.56 11.99
N VAL A 169 20.61 -36.46 11.04
CA VAL A 169 19.68 -36.82 9.95
C VAL A 169 18.39 -37.46 10.47
N ASP A 170 18.45 -38.23 11.55
CA ASP A 170 17.29 -38.91 12.16
C ASP A 170 16.23 -37.93 12.71
N LYS A 171 16.62 -36.67 12.95
CA LYS A 171 15.73 -35.61 13.42
C LYS A 171 15.09 -34.81 12.27
N VAL A 172 15.45 -35.09 11.01
CA VAL A 172 14.90 -34.38 9.85
C VAL A 172 13.52 -34.97 9.55
N VAL A 173 12.46 -34.20 9.80
CA VAL A 173 11.08 -34.61 9.53
C VAL A 173 10.66 -34.20 8.12
N CYS A 174 11.10 -33.02 7.68
CA CYS A 174 10.70 -32.48 6.39
C CYS A 174 11.77 -31.62 5.72
N LEU A 175 11.63 -31.53 4.41
CA LEU A 175 12.48 -30.78 3.50
C LEU A 175 11.68 -29.62 2.91
N GLU A 176 12.31 -28.45 2.84
CA GLU A 176 11.72 -27.26 2.23
C GLU A 176 12.74 -26.61 1.29
N SER A 177 12.28 -26.08 0.15
CA SER A 177 13.14 -25.23 -0.67
C SER A 177 13.16 -23.80 -0.12
N ALA A 178 14.36 -23.23 0.02
CA ALA A 178 14.53 -21.83 0.40
C ALA A 178 13.96 -20.90 -0.68
N ARG A 179 13.93 -21.35 -1.95
CA ARG A 179 13.43 -20.58 -3.09
C ARG A 179 12.40 -21.36 -3.90
N PRO A 180 11.13 -20.94 -3.87
CA PRO A 180 10.08 -21.52 -4.70
C PRO A 180 10.26 -21.15 -6.17
N ARG A 181 10.13 -22.12 -7.06
CA ARG A 181 10.14 -21.92 -8.51
C ARG A 181 8.71 -21.83 -9.02
N MET A 182 8.17 -20.61 -9.03
CA MET A 182 6.83 -20.36 -9.56
C MET A 182 6.77 -20.58 -11.09
N GLY A 183 5.71 -21.23 -11.56
CA GLY A 183 5.43 -21.39 -12.99
C GLY A 183 5.14 -20.07 -13.71
N VAL A 184 5.35 -20.03 -15.03
CA VAL A 184 5.23 -18.80 -15.84
C VAL A 184 3.82 -18.19 -15.78
N GLY A 185 2.78 -19.02 -15.78
CA GLY A 185 1.38 -18.55 -15.71
C GLY A 185 1.07 -17.83 -14.40
N CYS A 186 1.56 -18.32 -13.28
CA CYS A 186 1.38 -17.70 -11.96
C CYS A 186 2.15 -16.37 -11.83
N ARG A 187 3.35 -16.29 -12.41
CA ARG A 187 4.12 -15.03 -12.47
C ARG A 187 3.38 -13.99 -13.30
N LEU A 188 2.86 -14.40 -14.45
CA LEU A 188 2.14 -13.50 -15.35
C LEU A 188 0.82 -13.04 -14.75
N SER A 189 0.03 -13.94 -14.14
CA SER A 189 -1.24 -13.57 -13.50
C SER A 189 -1.03 -12.59 -12.35
N ARG A 190 -0.02 -12.82 -11.50
CA ARG A 190 0.31 -11.91 -10.39
C ARG A 190 0.82 -10.56 -10.88
N ALA A 191 1.65 -10.55 -11.92
CA ALA A 191 2.14 -9.31 -12.54
C ALA A 191 0.99 -8.51 -13.18
N LEU A 192 0.11 -9.17 -13.94
CA LEU A 192 -1.06 -8.54 -14.56
C LEU A 192 -2.04 -8.00 -13.51
N LEU A 193 -2.34 -8.78 -12.46
CA LEU A 193 -3.23 -8.34 -11.40
C LEU A 193 -2.67 -7.09 -10.70
N THR A 194 -1.37 -7.09 -10.41
CA THR A 194 -0.68 -5.95 -9.79
C THR A 194 -0.71 -4.73 -10.71
N ALA A 195 -0.39 -4.89 -11.99
CA ALA A 195 -0.47 -3.79 -12.95
C ALA A 195 -1.88 -3.20 -13.04
N VAL A 196 -2.90 -4.05 -13.12
CA VAL A 196 -4.31 -3.62 -13.18
C VAL A 196 -4.72 -2.89 -11.90
N THR A 197 -4.38 -3.41 -10.71
CA THR A 197 -4.74 -2.74 -9.44
C THR A 197 -4.07 -1.38 -9.32
N HIS A 198 -2.79 -1.24 -9.67
CA HIS A 198 -2.11 0.05 -9.68
C HIS A 198 -2.75 1.06 -10.64
N VAL A 199 -3.10 0.62 -11.86
CA VAL A 199 -3.78 1.47 -12.85
C VAL A 199 -5.15 1.90 -12.32
N LEU A 200 -5.94 0.99 -11.75
CA LEU A 200 -7.24 1.31 -11.17
C LEU A 200 -7.10 2.33 -10.02
N ILE A 201 -6.18 2.11 -9.08
CA ILE A 201 -5.94 3.04 -7.96
C ILE A 201 -5.60 4.45 -8.47
N PHE A 202 -4.75 4.55 -9.49
CA PHE A 202 -4.40 5.83 -10.10
C PHE A 202 -5.63 6.58 -10.63
N PHE A 203 -6.51 5.89 -11.37
CA PHE A 203 -7.75 6.49 -11.87
C PHE A 203 -8.72 6.88 -10.73
N TRP A 204 -8.85 6.06 -9.70
CA TRP A 204 -9.67 6.39 -8.52
C TRP A 204 -9.15 7.64 -7.79
N CYS A 205 -7.84 7.78 -7.63
CA CYS A 205 -7.23 8.97 -7.05
C CYS A 205 -7.50 10.22 -7.89
N LEU A 206 -7.37 10.13 -9.21
CA LEU A 206 -7.64 11.26 -10.11
C LEU A 206 -9.11 11.69 -10.07
N ALA A 207 -10.03 10.73 -10.10
CA ALA A 207 -11.46 11.00 -9.98
C ALA A 207 -11.82 11.64 -8.63
N PHE A 208 -11.24 11.16 -7.53
CA PHE A 208 -11.43 11.73 -6.21
C PHE A 208 -10.90 13.17 -6.12
N LEU A 209 -9.69 13.41 -6.64
CA LEU A 209 -9.09 14.75 -6.68
C LEU A 209 -9.97 15.72 -7.47
N TRP A 210 -10.46 15.29 -8.64
CA TRP A 210 -11.34 16.10 -9.49
C TRP A 210 -12.69 16.39 -8.82
N GLY A 211 -13.29 15.38 -8.18
CA GLY A 211 -14.50 15.54 -7.39
C GLY A 211 -14.33 16.52 -6.22
N LEU A 212 -13.18 16.47 -5.54
CA LEU A 212 -12.86 17.40 -4.46
C LEU A 212 -12.73 18.84 -4.97
N LEU A 213 -12.07 19.05 -6.12
CA LEU A 213 -11.94 20.38 -6.73
C LEU A 213 -13.31 20.97 -7.11
N ILE A 214 -14.18 20.16 -7.70
CA ILE A 214 -15.56 20.57 -8.03
C ILE A 214 -16.33 20.90 -6.75
N PHE A 215 -16.21 20.07 -5.72
CA PHE A 215 -16.88 20.31 -4.44
C PHE A 215 -16.41 21.61 -3.79
N LEU A 216 -15.10 21.89 -3.77
CA LEU A 216 -14.56 23.15 -3.24
C LEU A 216 -15.02 24.35 -4.07
N LYS A 217 -15.01 24.24 -5.40
CA LYS A 217 -15.52 25.29 -6.30
C LYS A 217 -17.01 25.55 -6.07
N TYR A 218 -17.79 24.50 -5.87
CA TYR A 218 -19.20 24.60 -5.54
C TYR A 218 -19.42 25.26 -4.18
N ARG A 219 -18.67 24.86 -3.15
CA ARG A 219 -18.72 25.45 -1.80
C ARG A 219 -18.37 26.93 -1.81
N TRP A 220 -17.34 27.32 -2.56
CA TRP A 220 -16.92 28.70 -2.68
C TRP A 220 -18.01 29.55 -3.34
N ARG A 221 -18.54 29.10 -4.49
CA ARG A 221 -19.64 29.77 -5.19
C ARG A 221 -20.86 29.93 -4.30
N LYS A 222 -21.20 28.88 -3.54
CA LYS A 222 -22.36 28.91 -2.65
C LYS A 222 -22.21 29.94 -1.53
N LEU A 223 -21.00 30.09 -0.98
CA LEU A 223 -20.72 31.08 0.05
C LEU A 223 -20.86 32.51 -0.50
N GLU A 224 -20.37 32.75 -1.71
CA GLU A 224 -20.43 34.05 -2.38
C GLU A 224 -21.87 34.43 -2.75
N GLU A 225 -22.68 33.47 -3.21
CA GLU A 225 -24.13 33.67 -3.41
C GLU A 225 -24.85 34.04 -2.11
N GLU A 226 -24.51 33.41 -0.98
CA GLU A 226 -25.11 33.72 0.32
C GLU A 226 -24.71 35.10 0.83
N GLU A 227 -23.46 35.50 0.60
CA GLU A 227 -22.97 36.82 0.98
C GLU A 227 -23.61 37.94 0.12
N GLN A 228 -23.71 37.72 -1.19
CA GLN A 228 -24.39 38.65 -2.10
C GLN A 228 -25.88 38.80 -1.74
N ALA A 229 -26.58 37.69 -1.47
CA ALA A 229 -27.98 37.73 -1.07
C ALA A 229 -28.20 38.48 0.25
N MET A 230 -27.25 38.36 1.18
CA MET A 230 -27.27 39.12 2.44
C MET A 230 -27.09 40.62 2.19
N TYR A 231 -26.09 41.05 1.41
CA TYR A 231 -25.91 42.48 1.12
C TYR A 231 -27.07 43.08 0.32
N GLU A 232 -27.64 42.34 -0.63
CA GLU A 232 -28.84 42.77 -1.36
C GLU A 232 -30.03 42.95 -0.42
N MET A 233 -30.21 42.04 0.55
CA MET A 233 -31.24 42.14 1.58
C MET A 233 -31.02 43.36 2.46
N VAL A 234 -29.79 43.61 2.93
CA VAL A 234 -29.42 44.78 3.72
C VAL A 234 -29.74 46.07 2.97
N LYS A 235 -29.37 46.16 1.69
CA LYS A 235 -29.68 47.32 0.85
C LYS A 235 -31.18 47.60 0.77
N LYS A 236 -31.98 46.57 0.49
CA LYS A 236 -33.46 46.69 0.44
C LYS A 236 -34.06 47.13 1.77
N ILE A 237 -33.50 46.68 2.90
CA ILE A 237 -33.92 47.13 4.22
C ILE A 237 -33.61 48.63 4.40
N ILE A 238 -32.39 49.04 4.07
CA ILE A 238 -31.95 50.44 4.16
C ILE A 238 -32.86 51.34 3.32
N ASP A 239 -33.16 50.94 2.07
CA ASP A 239 -34.02 51.69 1.16
C ASP A 239 -35.42 51.90 1.78
N VAL A 240 -36.07 50.85 2.31
CA VAL A 240 -37.41 50.97 2.94
C VAL A 240 -37.39 51.87 4.18
N VAL A 241 -36.38 51.74 5.03
CA VAL A 241 -36.27 52.57 6.26
C VAL A 241 -35.97 54.03 5.89
N GLN A 242 -35.15 54.25 4.87
CA GLN A 242 -34.82 55.59 4.37
C GLN A 242 -36.03 56.25 3.71
N ASP A 243 -36.78 55.54 2.87
CA ASP A 243 -37.99 56.05 2.22
C ASP A 243 -39.02 56.45 3.26
N HIS A 244 -39.28 55.61 4.26
CA HIS A 244 -40.20 55.94 5.36
C HIS A 244 -39.72 57.16 6.17
N TYR A 245 -38.41 57.32 6.37
CA TYR A 245 -37.87 58.51 7.02
C TYR A 245 -38.15 59.78 6.19
N VAL A 246 -37.99 59.72 4.87
CA VAL A 246 -38.31 60.83 3.97
C VAL A 246 -39.81 61.15 3.98
N ASP A 247 -40.67 60.13 3.97
CA ASP A 247 -42.12 60.30 4.05
C ASP A 247 -42.55 60.94 5.37
N TRP A 248 -41.89 60.57 6.48
CA TRP A 248 -42.09 61.23 7.77
C TRP A 248 -41.63 62.70 7.76
N GLU A 249 -40.48 63.00 7.15
CA GLU A 249 -39.97 64.38 7.04
C GLU A 249 -40.87 65.28 6.18
N GLN A 250 -41.66 64.69 5.27
CA GLN A 250 -42.66 65.37 4.43
C GLN A 250 -44.06 65.42 5.08
N ASP A 251 -44.19 65.11 6.36
CA ASP A 251 -45.46 65.04 7.11
C ASP A 251 -46.49 64.04 6.52
N MET A 252 -46.06 63.10 5.68
CA MET A 252 -46.92 62.04 5.13
C MET A 252 -47.12 60.88 6.12
N GLU A 253 -46.12 60.62 6.96
CA GLU A 253 -46.15 59.56 7.98
C GLU A 253 -46.14 60.12 9.41
N ARG A 254 -46.80 59.41 10.33
CA ARG A 254 -47.05 59.92 11.68
C ARG A 254 -45.85 59.79 12.63
N TYR A 255 -45.02 58.77 12.45
CA TYR A 255 -43.95 58.40 13.38
C TYR A 255 -42.59 58.27 12.67
N PRO A 256 -41.47 58.55 13.34
CA PRO A 256 -40.12 58.47 12.76
C PRO A 256 -39.49 57.07 12.78
N TYR A 257 -40.28 56.01 12.99
CA TYR A 257 -39.79 54.64 13.15
C TYR A 257 -40.67 53.62 12.42
N VAL A 258 -40.08 52.49 12.01
CA VAL A 258 -40.76 51.40 11.28
C VAL A 258 -40.62 50.08 12.01
N GLY A 259 -41.69 49.30 12.15
CA GLY A 259 -41.62 47.97 12.73
C GLY A 259 -40.82 46.98 11.88
N ILE A 260 -39.88 46.24 12.49
CA ILE A 260 -39.04 45.24 11.80
C ILE A 260 -39.91 44.17 11.11
N LEU A 261 -41.01 43.77 11.76
CA LEU A 261 -41.97 42.81 11.23
C LEU A 261 -42.65 43.34 9.96
N HIS A 262 -42.98 44.63 9.92
CA HIS A 262 -43.60 45.25 8.76
C HIS A 262 -42.61 45.29 7.58
N VAL A 263 -41.37 45.73 7.80
CA VAL A 263 -40.34 45.74 6.74
C VAL A 263 -40.10 44.34 6.16
N ARG A 264 -40.02 43.32 7.02
CA ARG A 264 -39.87 41.93 6.57
C ARG A 264 -41.02 41.50 5.67
N ASP A 265 -42.23 41.86 6.04
CA ASP A 265 -43.44 41.42 5.36
C ASP A 265 -43.66 42.17 4.05
N THR A 266 -43.16 43.40 3.94
CA THR A 266 -43.05 44.16 2.69
C THR A 266 -41.97 43.59 1.75
N LEU A 267 -40.81 43.21 2.27
CA LEU A 267 -39.67 42.73 1.47
C LEU A 267 -39.74 41.24 1.10
N ILE A 268 -40.37 40.40 1.91
CA ILE A 268 -40.35 38.94 1.78
C ILE A 268 -41.79 38.40 1.69
N PRO A 269 -42.24 37.96 0.50
CA PRO A 269 -43.57 37.36 0.36
C PRO A 269 -43.67 36.05 1.15
N PRO A 270 -44.88 35.68 1.62
CA PRO A 270 -45.09 34.56 2.55
C PRO A 270 -44.54 33.22 2.03
N GLN A 271 -44.56 33.00 0.72
CA GLN A 271 -44.04 31.78 0.08
C GLN A 271 -42.53 31.60 0.25
N SER A 272 -41.77 32.70 0.29
CA SER A 272 -40.30 32.69 0.35
C SER A 272 -39.73 32.81 1.77
N ARG A 273 -40.59 33.06 2.77
CA ARG A 273 -40.20 33.37 4.15
C ARG A 273 -39.34 32.27 4.80
N ARG A 274 -39.62 30.98 4.53
CA ARG A 274 -38.80 29.86 5.06
C ARG A 274 -37.39 29.83 4.46
N ARG A 275 -37.26 30.08 3.16
CA ARG A 275 -35.97 30.04 2.44
C ARG A 275 -35.10 31.23 2.82
N MET A 276 -35.70 32.42 2.90
CA MET A 276 -35.00 33.67 3.14
C MET A 276 -34.76 33.95 4.62
N LYS A 277 -35.39 33.21 5.55
CA LYS A 277 -35.20 33.39 6.99
C LYS A 277 -33.73 33.49 7.41
N ARG A 278 -32.87 32.58 6.92
CA ARG A 278 -31.44 32.60 7.27
C ARG A 278 -30.72 33.85 6.76
N VAL A 279 -31.08 34.33 5.57
CA VAL A 279 -30.51 35.54 4.97
C VAL A 279 -31.00 36.77 5.73
N TRP A 280 -32.29 36.82 6.05
CA TRP A 280 -32.92 37.87 6.87
C TRP A 280 -32.28 37.98 8.25
N ASP A 281 -32.23 36.89 9.01
CA ASP A 281 -31.69 36.89 10.37
C ASP A 281 -30.22 37.36 10.38
N ARG A 282 -29.42 36.91 9.39
CA ARG A 282 -28.02 37.35 9.22
C ARG A 282 -27.90 38.82 8.79
N ALA A 283 -28.80 39.31 7.94
CA ALA A 283 -28.84 40.71 7.51
C ALA A 283 -29.21 41.65 8.66
N VAL A 284 -30.18 41.27 9.51
CA VAL A 284 -30.57 42.03 10.71
C VAL A 284 -29.41 42.10 11.70
N GLU A 285 -28.73 40.98 11.93
CA GLU A 285 -27.53 40.93 12.80
C GLU A 285 -26.40 41.82 12.25
N PHE A 286 -26.17 41.77 10.92
CA PHE A 286 -25.19 42.63 10.26
C PHE A 286 -25.54 44.12 10.38
N LEU A 287 -26.82 44.49 10.21
CA LEU A 287 -27.28 45.87 10.39
C LEU A 287 -27.04 46.36 11.81
N ALA A 288 -27.42 45.57 12.82
CA ALA A 288 -27.27 45.94 14.22
C ALA A 288 -25.80 46.12 14.66
N SER A 289 -24.88 45.37 14.04
CA SER A 289 -23.45 45.39 14.39
C SER A 289 -22.61 46.36 13.56
N ASN A 290 -22.95 46.56 12.28
CA ASN A 290 -22.10 47.28 11.33
C ASN A 290 -22.71 48.55 10.75
N GLU A 291 -24.04 48.73 10.77
CA GLU A 291 -24.70 49.90 10.16
C GLU A 291 -25.10 50.91 11.23
N SER A 292 -24.42 52.06 11.25
CA SER A 292 -24.64 53.11 12.26
C SER A 292 -25.84 54.00 11.97
N ARG A 293 -26.34 54.03 10.72
CA ARG A 293 -27.45 54.88 10.27
C ARG A 293 -28.82 54.38 10.71
N ILE A 294 -28.93 53.12 11.15
CA ILE A 294 -30.18 52.51 11.56
C ILE A 294 -30.04 52.02 13.00
N GLN A 295 -30.86 52.56 13.89
CA GLN A 295 -30.91 52.13 15.28
C GLN A 295 -32.09 51.16 15.49
N THR A 296 -31.82 50.04 16.14
CA THR A 296 -32.88 49.11 16.59
C THR A 296 -33.33 49.50 17.99
N GLU A 297 -34.59 49.88 18.13
CA GLU A 297 -35.21 50.29 19.40
C GLU A 297 -36.41 49.40 19.72
N SER A 298 -36.74 49.21 21.00
CA SER A 298 -37.99 48.57 21.43
C SER A 298 -39.02 49.64 21.76
N HIS A 299 -40.14 49.66 21.04
CA HIS A 299 -41.24 50.61 21.25
C HIS A 299 -42.53 49.87 21.59
N ARG A 300 -43.32 50.46 22.50
CA ARG A 300 -44.59 49.88 22.92
C ARG A 300 -45.71 50.37 22.01
N VAL A 301 -46.13 49.55 21.06
CA VAL A 301 -47.18 49.86 20.09
C VAL A 301 -48.43 49.06 20.44
N ALA A 302 -49.57 49.73 20.63
CA ALA A 302 -50.85 49.12 21.01
C ALA A 302 -50.79 48.23 22.28
N GLY A 303 -49.84 48.50 23.19
CA GLY A 303 -49.69 47.77 24.45
C GLY A 303 -48.66 46.65 24.44
N GLU A 304 -48.15 46.26 23.27
CA GLU A 304 -47.10 45.25 23.07
C GLU A 304 -45.74 45.89 22.76
N ASP A 305 -44.65 45.29 23.25
CA ASP A 305 -43.29 45.73 22.92
C ASP A 305 -42.88 45.17 21.57
N MET A 306 -42.62 46.07 20.61
CA MET A 306 -42.22 45.73 19.25
C MET A 306 -40.84 46.30 18.94
N LEU A 307 -40.01 45.52 18.25
CA LEU A 307 -38.74 46.01 17.73
C LEU A 307 -39.01 46.87 16.49
N VAL A 308 -38.45 48.07 16.50
CA VAL A 308 -38.57 49.06 15.43
C VAL A 308 -37.18 49.53 14.99
N TRP A 309 -37.10 49.96 13.75
CA TRP A 309 -35.95 50.64 13.18
C TRP A 309 -36.20 52.13 13.07
N ARG A 310 -35.18 52.90 13.45
CA ARG A 310 -35.16 54.35 13.37
C ARG A 310 -33.94 54.81 12.58
N TRP A 311 -34.14 55.74 11.66
CA TRP A 311 -33.04 56.37 10.94
C TRP A 311 -32.35 57.41 11.83
N THR A 312 -31.02 57.30 11.97
CA THR A 312 -30.20 58.26 12.69
C THR A 312 -29.59 59.25 11.68
N LYS A 313 -29.96 60.53 11.79
CA LYS A 313 -29.32 61.58 11.01
C LYS A 313 -27.86 61.70 11.48
N PRO A 314 -26.86 61.75 10.59
CA PRO A 314 -25.50 62.08 11.01
C PRO A 314 -25.53 63.46 11.69
N SER A 315 -25.07 63.52 12.95
CA SER A 315 -25.04 64.73 13.75
C SER A 315 -24.02 65.72 13.18
N PHE A 316 -24.44 66.56 12.24
CA PHE A 316 -23.64 67.72 11.80
C PHE A 316 -23.68 68.89 12.81
N PHE A 317 -24.40 68.73 13.92
CA PHE A 317 -24.59 69.77 14.93
C PHE A 317 -24.46 69.19 16.33
N SER A 318 -23.31 69.42 16.97
CA SER A 318 -23.17 69.49 18.44
C SER A 318 -21.87 70.22 18.78
N ASP A 319 -21.65 71.40 18.20
CA ASP A 319 -20.61 72.34 18.64
C ASP A 319 -21.05 73.79 18.33
N SER A 320 -22.18 74.21 18.88
CA SER A 320 -22.50 75.63 19.03
C SER A 320 -23.57 75.85 20.09
N GLU A 321 -23.26 75.53 21.35
CA GLU A 321 -23.90 76.16 22.51
C GLU A 321 -23.09 75.80 23.77
N ARG A 322 -22.13 76.65 24.11
CA ARG A 322 -21.66 76.85 25.48
C ARG A 322 -21.41 78.33 25.71
#